data_AF-A0AAI9WBE4-F1
#
_entry.id   AF-A0AAI9WBE4-F1
#
_cell.length_a   1.000
_cell.length_b   1.000
_cell.length_c   1.000
_cell.angle_alpha   90.00
_cell.angle_beta   90.00
_cell.angle_gamma   90.00
#
_symmetry.space_group_name_H-M   'P 1'
#
loop_
_entity.id
_entity.type
_entity.pdbx_description
1 polymer ?
#
loop_
_entity_poly.entity_id
_entity_poly.type
_entity_poly.pdbx_seq_one_letter_code
_entity_poly.pdbx_strand_id
1 'polypeptide(L)' 'MDERTKENMEMSITRLEEEIKQAKDQLWRMLLNGESIEKVVNVKSYIRYLENEKKKTSH' A
#
# COMPACT_ATOMS: atom_id res chain seq x y z
N MET A 1 17.02 -18.64 -7.49
CA MET A 1 16.03 -18.28 -6.45
C MET A 1 15.32 -19.56 -6.09
N ASP A 2 15.31 -19.93 -4.82
CA ASP A 2 14.67 -21.17 -4.34
C ASP A 2 13.13 -20.98 -4.32
N GLU A 3 12.34 -22.03 -4.61
CA GLU A 3 10.86 -21.95 -4.71
C GLU A 3 10.24 -21.33 -3.46
N ARG A 4 10.77 -21.67 -2.28
CA ARG A 4 10.32 -21.12 -0.99
C ARG A 4 10.57 -19.62 -0.85
N THR A 5 11.63 -19.11 -1.48
CA THR A 5 11.92 -17.66 -1.50
C THR A 5 10.94 -16.93 -2.40
N LYS A 6 10.56 -17.54 -3.53
CA LYS A 6 9.58 -17.00 -4.46
C LYS A 6 8.17 -16.94 -3.85
N GLU A 7 7.72 -18.02 -3.21
CA GLU A 7 6.42 -18.06 -2.51
C GLU A 7 6.34 -17.01 -1.39
N ASN A 8 7.41 -16.86 -0.60
CA ASN A 8 7.47 -15.83 0.45
C ASN A 8 7.40 -14.40 -0.13
N MET A 9 8.02 -14.16 -1.28
CA MET A 9 7.94 -12.87 -1.98
C MET A 9 6.55 -12.62 -2.56
N GLU A 10 5.91 -13.62 -3.17
CA GLU A 10 4.55 -13.52 -3.71
C GLU A 10 3.51 -13.26 -2.59
N MET A 11 3.63 -13.93 -1.44
CA MET A 11 2.82 -13.63 -0.26
C MET A 11 3.05 -12.20 0.23
N SER A 12 4.31 -11.73 0.22
CA SER A 12 4.63 -10.36 0.64
C SER A 12 4.07 -9.30 -0.33
N ILE A 13 4.08 -9.56 -1.63
CA ILE A 13 3.50 -8.67 -2.65
C ILE A 13 1.98 -8.61 -2.50
N THR A 14 1.32 -9.77 -2.35
CA THR A 14 -0.14 -9.86 -2.17
C THR A 14 -0.60 -9.04 -0.96
N ARG A 15 0.12 -9.17 0.16
CA ARG A 15 -0.15 -8.39 1.38
C ARG A 15 0.00 -6.88 1.16
N LEU A 16 1.05 -6.45 0.44
CA LEU A 16 1.25 -5.04 0.10
C LEU A 16 0.13 -4.51 -0.81
N GLU A 17 -0.37 -5.31 -1.75
CA GLU A 17 -1.49 -4.93 -2.62
C GLU A 17 -2.79 -4.72 -1.83
N GLU A 18 -3.10 -5.62 -0.90
CA GLU A 18 -4.27 -5.48 -0.01
C GLU A 18 -4.18 -4.23 0.85
N GLU A 19 -3.01 -3.95 1.42
CA GLU A 19 -2.80 -2.79 2.27
C GLU A 19 -2.89 -1.47 1.48
N ILE A 20 -2.34 -1.42 0.26
CA ILE A 20 -2.50 -0.29 -0.66
C ILE A 20 -3.98 -0.06 -1.00
N LYS A 21 -4.73 -1.14 -1.27
CA LYS A 21 -6.16 -1.06 -1.57
C LYS A 21 -6.94 -0.48 -0.39
N GLN A 22 -6.72 -0.98 0.82
CA GLN A 22 -7.37 -0.48 2.03
C GLN A 22 -7.04 0.99 2.28
N ALA A 23 -5.78 1.39 2.11
CA ALA A 23 -5.37 2.78 2.27
C ALA A 23 -6.00 3.71 1.22
N LYS A 24 -6.15 3.25 -0.03
CA LYS A 24 -6.85 3.98 -1.10
C LYS A 24 -8.35 4.13 -0.80
N ASP A 25 -9.00 3.08 -0.31
CA ASP A 25 -10.41 3.13 0.11
C ASP A 25 -10.61 4.10 1.28
N GLN A 26 -9.70 4.08 2.26
CA GLN A 26 -9.71 5.04 3.37
C GLN A 26 -9.53 6.47 2.85
N LEU A 27 -8.56 6.70 1.97
CA LEU A 27 -8.33 8.01 1.36
C LEU A 27 -9.59 8.52 0.64
N TRP A 28 -10.26 7.66 -0.12
CA TRP A 28 -11.49 8.04 -0.82
C TRP A 28 -12.61 8.44 0.15
N ARG A 29 -12.82 7.66 1.22
CA ARG A 29 -13.79 8.00 2.29
C ARG A 29 -13.45 9.32 2.97
N MET A 30 -12.17 9.58 3.25
CA MET A 30 -11.72 10.82 3.86
C MET A 30 -11.99 12.04 2.97
N LEU A 31 -11.78 11.90 1.65
CA LEU A 31 -12.09 12.95 0.68
C LEU A 31 -13.59 13.23 0.61
N LEU A 32 -14.44 12.20 0.66
CA LEU A 32 -15.90 12.37 0.68
C LEU A 32 -16.41 13.02 1.97
N ASN A 33 -15.82 12.67 3.11
CA ASN A 33 -16.24 13.17 4.42
C ASN A 33 -15.68 14.58 4.73
N GLY A 34 -14.84 15.16 3.85
CA GLY A 34 -14.23 16.46 4.08
C GLY A 34 -13.24 16.48 5.25
N GLU A 35 -12.50 15.38 5.45
CA GLU A 35 -11.47 15.28 6.49
C GLU A 35 -10.35 16.31 6.29
N SER A 36 -9.59 16.58 7.36
CA SER A 36 -8.52 17.58 7.31
C SER A 36 -7.46 17.25 6.26
N ILE A 37 -6.97 18.30 5.59
CA ILE A 37 -5.92 18.19 4.56
C ILE A 37 -4.70 17.43 5.10
N GLU A 38 -4.31 17.68 6.34
CA GLU A 38 -3.19 17.00 6.99
C GLU A 38 -3.37 15.48 7.02
N LYS A 39 -4.54 14.99 7.45
CA LYS A 39 -4.82 13.54 7.45
C LYS A 39 -4.79 12.97 6.04
N VAL A 40 -5.36 13.68 5.07
CA VAL A 40 -5.37 13.27 3.65
C VAL A 40 -3.94 13.16 3.09
N VAL A 41 -3.06 14.11 3.42
CA VAL A 41 -1.65 14.11 3.01
C VAL A 41 -0.88 12.95 3.65
N ASN A 42 -1.13 12.65 4.92
CA ASN A 42 -0.50 11.53 5.61
C ASN A 42 -0.85 10.18 4.95
N VAL A 43 -2.14 9.95 4.65
CA VAL A 43 -2.56 8.70 3.97
C VAL A 43 -2.00 8.62 2.55
N LYS A 44 -1.96 9.72 1.79
CA LYS A 44 -1.31 9.75 0.47
C LYS A 44 0.18 9.38 0.54
N SER A 45 0.89 9.88 1.56
CA SER A 45 2.30 9.58 1.77
C SER A 45 2.50 8.10 2.14
N TYR A 46 1.61 7.53 2.95
CA TYR A 46 1.62 6.12 3.28
C TYR A 46 1.40 5.22 2.06
N ILE A 47 0.42 5.53 1.21
CA ILE A 47 0.18 4.81 -0.04
C ILE A 47 1.44 4.82 -0.91
N ARG A 48 2.09 5.98 -1.06
CA ARG A 48 3.34 6.09 -1.84
C ARG A 48 4.47 5.24 -1.26
N TYR A 49 4.60 5.20 0.07
CA TYR A 49 5.55 4.33 0.74
C TYR A 49 5.31 2.85 0.41
N LEU A 50 4.06 2.37 0.55
CA LEU A 50 3.72 0.98 0.23
C LEU A 50 3.94 0.64 -1.25
N GLU A 51 3.61 1.55 -2.17
CA GLU A 51 3.87 1.38 -3.60
C GLU A 51 5.38 1.27 -3.90
N ASN A 52 6.23 1.97 -3.16
CA ASN A 52 7.68 1.85 -3.28
C ASN A 52 8.21 0.53 -2.70
N GLU A 53 7.70 0.09 -1.55
CA GLU A 53 8.06 -1.21 -0.98
C GLU A 53 7.68 -2.35 -1.93
N LYS A 54 6.47 -2.30 -2.52
CA LYS A 54 6.05 -3.29 -3.53
C LYS A 54 7.01 -3.36 -4.72
N LYS A 55 7.49 -2.22 -5.22
CA LYS A 55 8.46 -2.17 -6.33
C LYS A 55 9.79 -2.81 -5.95
N LYS A 56 10.28 -2.59 -4.73
CA LYS A 56 11.51 -3.21 -4.23
C LYS A 56 11.38 -4.73 -4.11
N THR A 57 10.23 -5.22 -3.66
CA THR A 57 9.98 -6.66 -3.51
C THR A 57 9.77 -7.38 -4.85
N SER A 58 9.40 -6.64 -5.91
CA SER A 58 9.16 -7.19 -7.25
C SER A 58 10.41 -7.21 -8.16
N HIS A 59 11.55 -6.72 -7.68
CA HIS A 59 12.84 -6.66 -8.38
C HIS A 59 13.89 -7.55 -7.69
#